data_AF-D4JDC8-F1
#
_entry.id   AF-D4JDC8-F1
#
_cell.length_a   1.000
_cell.length_b   1.000
_cell.length_c   1.000
_cell.angle_alpha   90.00
_cell.angle_beta   90.00
_cell.angle_gamma   90.00
#
_symmetry.space_group_name_H-M   'P 1'
#
loop_
_entity.id
_entity.type
_entity.pdbx_description
1 polymer ?
#
loop_
_entity_poly.entity_id
_entity_poly.type
_entity_poly.pdbx_seq_one_letter_code
_entity_poly.pdbx_strand_id
1 'polypeptide(L)' 'MKCNNKEIFEKQNVFGMGEPNTTYAKYFIGESFLNPLTDPKSGLFAANVTFEPGCRKLDYVA' A
#
# COMPACT_ATOMS: atom_id res chain seq x y z
N MET A 1 9.28 -4.38 -0.39
CA MET A 1 9.97 -5.55 0.18
C MET A 1 9.03 -6.74 0.02
N LYS A 2 9.48 -7.90 -0.50
CA LYS A 2 8.64 -9.11 -0.51
C LYS A 2 8.78 -9.81 0.84
N CYS A 3 7.68 -9.99 1.57
CA CYS A 3 7.62 -10.77 2.80
C CYS A 3 6.65 -11.94 2.62
N ASN A 4 7.13 -13.16 2.81
CA ASN A 4 6.33 -14.38 2.63
C ASN A 4 5.68 -14.87 3.94
N ASN A 5 5.85 -14.11 5.04
CA ASN A 5 5.27 -14.41 6.34
C ASN A 5 4.66 -13.13 6.92
N LYS A 6 3.37 -13.20 7.25
CA LYS A 6 2.58 -12.05 7.73
C LYS A 6 3.04 -11.55 9.10
N GLU A 7 3.35 -12.43 10.05
CA GLU A 7 3.82 -12.00 11.39
C GLU A 7 5.17 -11.28 11.32
N ILE A 8 6.07 -11.74 10.44
CA ILE A 8 7.36 -11.08 10.23
C ILE A 8 7.14 -9.72 9.58
N PHE A 9 6.24 -9.64 8.59
CA PHE A 9 5.88 -8.38 7.94
C PHE A 9 5.32 -7.38 8.96
N GLU A 10 4.38 -7.78 9.81
CA GLU A 10 3.78 -6.90 10.81
C GLU A 10 4.81 -6.35 11.80
N LYS A 11 5.78 -7.17 12.23
CA LYS A 11 6.88 -6.71 13.10
C LYS A 11 7.85 -5.75 12.40
N GLN A 12 8.02 -5.86 11.09
CA GLN A 12 8.95 -5.05 10.29
C GLN A 12 8.31 -3.80 9.69
N ASN A 13 6.99 -3.77 9.54
CA ASN A 13 6.25 -2.67 8.92
C ASN A 13 6.11 -1.47 9.86
N VAL A 14 7.23 -0.78 10.10
CA VAL A 14 7.31 0.39 10.99
C VAL A 14 6.40 1.55 10.56
N PHE A 15 5.99 1.59 9.29
CA PHE A 15 5.12 2.62 8.75
C PHE A 15 3.63 2.27 8.85
N GLY A 16 3.28 1.07 9.32
CA GLY A 16 1.89 0.62 9.46
C GLY A 16 1.20 0.29 8.12
N MET A 17 0.27 -0.66 8.15
CA MET A 17 -0.43 -1.14 6.95
C MET A 17 -1.51 -0.16 6.46
N GLY A 18 -2.20 0.48 7.41
CA GLY A 18 -3.33 1.37 7.12
C GLY A 18 -4.60 0.62 6.76
N GLU A 19 -5.49 1.32 6.06
CA GLU A 19 -6.83 0.86 5.69
C GLU A 19 -6.87 0.36 4.23
N PRO A 20 -7.90 -0.38 3.81
CA PRO A 20 -8.07 -0.75 2.40
C PRO A 20 -7.93 0.46 1.47
N ASN A 21 -7.11 0.31 0.42
CA ASN A 21 -6.75 1.38 -0.49
C ASN A 21 -7.89 1.71 -1.46
N THR A 22 -8.89 2.46 -1.03
CA THR A 22 -10.01 2.86 -1.90
C THR A 22 -9.63 3.93 -2.93
N THR A 23 -8.66 4.79 -2.61
CA THR A 23 -8.24 5.91 -3.46
C THR A 23 -7.51 5.47 -4.73
N TYR A 24 -6.61 4.49 -4.61
CA TYR A 24 -5.72 4.07 -5.70
C TYR A 24 -5.91 2.62 -6.13
N ALA A 25 -6.82 1.84 -5.53
CA ALA A 25 -7.07 0.43 -5.90
C ALA A 25 -7.32 0.22 -7.40
N LYS A 26 -7.95 1.19 -8.09
CA LYS A 26 -8.24 1.11 -9.52
C LYS A 26 -7.01 0.95 -10.43
N TYR A 27 -5.80 1.11 -9.90
CA TYR A 27 -4.54 0.94 -10.64
C TYR A 27 -3.86 -0.42 -10.37
N PHE A 28 -4.47 -1.28 -9.56
CA PHE A 28 -3.91 -2.57 -9.17
C PHE A 28 -4.91 -3.70 -9.35
N ILE A 29 -4.42 -4.89 -9.69
CA ILE A 29 -5.15 -6.15 -9.54
C ILE A 29 -4.70 -6.79 -8.23
N GLY A 30 -5.65 -7.03 -7.32
CA GLY A 30 -5.41 -7.57 -5.98
C GLY A 30 -5.68 -6.54 -4.88
N GLU A 31 -5.53 -6.97 -3.63
CA GLU A 31 -5.75 -6.10 -2.47
C GLU A 31 -4.52 -5.24 -2.18
N SER A 32 -4.78 -3.99 -1.82
CA SER A 32 -3.77 -3.06 -1.34
C SER A 32 -4.33 -2.21 -0.22
N PHE A 33 -3.44 -1.71 0.63
CA PHE A 33 -3.75 -0.95 1.84
C PHE A 33 -2.90 0.32 1.85
N LEU A 34 -3.48 1.41 2.36
CA LEU A 34 -2.89 2.74 2.31
C LEU A 34 -2.83 3.32 3.72
N ASN A 35 -1.64 3.76 4.13
CA ASN A 35 -1.45 4.54 5.35
C ASN A 35 -0.82 5.90 5.02
N PRO A 36 -1.59 7.01 5.03
CA PRO A 36 -1.03 8.35 4.93
C PRO A 36 -0.02 8.63 6.05
N LEU A 37 1.16 9.14 5.70
CA LEU A 37 2.25 9.43 6.64
C LEU A 37 2.44 10.93 6.91
N THR A 38 1.78 11.79 6.13
CA THR A 38 1.86 13.25 6.26
C THR A 38 0.50 13.86 6.58
N ASP A 39 0.52 15.05 7.18
CA ASP A 39 -0.69 15.85 7.37
C ASP A 39 -1.27 16.21 5.99
N PRO A 40 -2.57 15.98 5.73
CA PRO A 40 -3.22 16.36 4.47
C PRO A 40 -3.11 17.86 4.12
N LYS A 41 -2.84 18.73 5.11
CA LYS A 41 -2.63 20.17 4.94
C LYS A 41 -1.18 20.52 4.62
N SER A 42 -0.24 19.60 4.88
CA SER A 42 1.14 19.77 4.44
C SER A 42 1.17 19.55 2.93
N GLY A 43 1.73 20.50 2.16
CA GLY A 43 1.73 20.46 0.69
C GLY A 43 2.48 19.26 0.08
N LEU A 44 3.04 18.38 0.91
CA LEU A 44 3.67 17.12 0.53
C LEU A 44 2.79 15.95 1.00
N PHE A 45 2.40 15.10 0.07
CA PHE A 45 1.71 13.84 0.39
C PHE A 45 2.70 12.67 0.31
N ALA A 46 2.87 11.95 1.41
CA ALA A 46 3.55 10.66 1.44
C ALA A 46 2.67 9.62 2.14
N ALA A 47 2.69 8.39 1.64
CA ALA A 47 1.92 7.28 2.20
C ALA A 47 2.69 5.96 2.08
N ASN A 48 2.49 5.07 3.05
CA ASN A 48 2.89 3.68 2.93
C ASN A 48 1.80 2.91 2.18
N VAL A 49 2.19 2.14 1.17
CA VAL A 49 1.27 1.27 0.43
C VAL A 49 1.71 -0.17 0.64
N THR A 50 0.83 -0.98 1.20
CA THR A 50 1.04 -2.42 1.37
C THR A 50 0.24 -3.17 0.31
N PHE A 51 0.85 -4.19 -0.28
CA PHE A 51 0.25 -5.01 -1.33
C PHE A 51 0.20 -6.46 -0.87
N GLU A 52 -0.96 -7.10 -0.99
CA GLU A 52 -1.04 -8.55 -0.75
C GLU A 52 -0.19 -9.32 -1.78
N PRO A 53 0.30 -10.53 -1.45
CA PRO A 53 1.01 -11.37 -2.39
C PRO A 53 0.21 -11.55 -3.69
N GLY A 54 0.88 -11.34 -4.83
CA GLY A 54 0.26 -11.44 -6.15
C GLY A 54 -0.42 -10.15 -6.64
N CYS A 55 -0.50 -9.11 -5.80
CA CYS A 55 -0.96 -7.80 -6.24
C CYS A 55 0.02 -7.19 -7.24
N ARG A 56 -0.50 -6.63 -8.33
CA ARG A 56 0.29 -6.12 -9.46
C ARG A 56 -0.35 -4.88 -10.07
N LYS A 57 0.46 -4.03 -10.70
CA LYS A 57 -0.02 -2.89 -11.46
C LYS A 57 -0.95 -3.37 -12.59
N LEU A 58 -2.04 -2.65 -12.80
CA LEU A 58 -2.83 -2.77 -14.02
C LEU A 58 -2.03 -2.18 -15.17
N ASP A 59 -1.50 -3.05 -16.02
CA ASP A 59 -0.92 -2.65 -17.29
C ASP A 59 -2.07 -2.37 -18.28
N TYR A 60 -2.64 -1.17 -18.23
CA TYR A 60 -3.36 -0.68 -19.41
C TYR A 60 -2.31 -0.27 -20.45
N VAL A 61 -2.14 -1.14 -21.45
CA VAL A 61 -1.64 -0.74 -22.77
C VAL A 61 -2.65 0.27 -23.30
N ALA A 62 -2.26 1.54 -23.36
CA ALA A 62 -2.80 2.45 -24.35
C ALA A 62 -2.01 2.24 -25.65
#